data_AF-A0A136IYC5-F1
#
_entry.id   AF-A0A136IYC5-F1
#
_cell.length_a   1.000
_cell.length_b   1.000
_cell.length_c   1.000
_cell.angle_alpha   90.00
_cell.angle_beta   90.00
_cell.angle_gamma   90.00
#
_symmetry.space_group_name_H-M   'P 1'
#
loop_
_entity.id
_entity.type
_entity.pdbx_description
1 polymer ?
#
loop_
_entity_poly.entity_id
_entity_poly.type
_entity_poly.pdbx_seq_one_letter_code
_entity_poly.pdbx_strand_id
1 'polypeptide(L)'
;MPSVAHHTQPDTGFTTPWQDRLEDVCREYQIQSPIFQIVSDRRGGRTAWSSTVTVYGKQIAARFWYDGKHLNNAKEDAAEAALNWMTNKSIIATPW
;
A
#
# COMPACT_ATOMS: atom_id res chain seq x y z
N MET A 1 2.83 38.69 5.13
CA MET A 1 2.15 37.40 4.90
C MET A 1 3.21 36.31 4.84
N PRO A 2 3.37 35.43 5.84
CA PRO A 2 4.31 34.32 5.73
C PRO A 2 3.61 32.99 5.45
N SER A 3 4.04 32.40 4.35
CA SER A 3 4.08 30.99 3.94
C SER A 3 3.52 29.95 4.90
N VAL A 4 2.55 29.16 4.41
CA VAL A 4 2.03 27.96 5.07
C VAL A 4 3.11 26.88 5.01
N ALA A 5 3.74 26.60 6.15
CA ALA A 5 4.54 25.41 6.33
C ALA A 5 3.63 24.18 6.21
N HIS A 6 3.93 23.30 5.25
CA HIS A 6 3.42 21.93 5.28
C HIS A 6 4.09 21.25 6.48
N HIS A 7 3.41 21.27 7.62
CA HIS A 7 3.79 20.52 8.79
C HIS A 7 3.68 19.03 8.46
N THR A 8 4.82 18.39 8.22
CA THR A 8 4.94 16.93 8.31
C THR A 8 4.60 16.54 9.75
N GLN A 9 3.41 15.99 9.96
CA GLN A 9 3.04 15.42 11.24
C GLN A 9 3.94 14.20 11.53
N PRO A 10 4.53 14.07 12.72
CA PRO A 10 5.15 12.83 13.16
C PRO A 10 4.03 11.84 13.49
N ASP A 11 3.78 10.88 12.60
CA ASP A 11 2.85 9.79 12.87
C ASP A 11 3.45 8.89 13.95
N THR A 12 2.80 8.84 15.12
CA THR A 12 3.11 7.87 16.17
C THR A 12 2.68 6.49 15.68
N GLY A 13 3.64 5.83 15.01
CA GLY A 13 3.46 4.59 14.27
C GLY A 13 2.84 3.47 15.09
N PHE A 14 1.59 3.14 14.73
CA PHE A 14 1.29 1.73 14.54
C PHE A 14 2.08 1.31 13.32
N THR A 15 3.22 0.64 13.52
CA THR A 15 4.00 0.08 12.41
C THR A 15 3.04 -0.70 11.52
N THR A 16 2.94 -0.28 10.28
CA THR A 16 2.15 -0.95 9.24
C THR A 16 3.12 -1.85 8.53
N PRO A 17 3.35 -3.08 9.05
CA PRO A 17 4.56 -3.83 8.73
C PRO A 17 4.68 -4.11 7.24
N TRP A 18 3.57 -4.22 6.52
CA TRP A 18 3.61 -4.48 5.08
C TRP A 18 3.73 -3.21 4.24
N GLN A 19 3.03 -2.13 4.59
CA GLN A 19 3.18 -0.85 3.88
C GLN A 19 4.60 -0.29 4.05
N ASP A 20 5.11 -0.26 5.29
CA ASP A 20 6.44 0.26 5.62
C ASP A 20 7.52 -0.57 4.91
N ARG A 21 7.42 -1.90 4.97
CA ARG A 21 8.35 -2.80 4.28
C ARG A 21 8.30 -2.64 2.77
N LEU A 22 7.11 -2.43 2.19
CA LEU A 22 6.99 -2.18 0.76
C LEU A 22 7.64 -0.85 0.37
N GLU A 23 7.49 0.19 1.18
CA GLU A 23 8.16 1.47 0.98
C GLU A 23 9.68 1.34 1.06
N ASP A 24 10.19 0.62 2.06
CA ASP A 24 11.62 0.34 2.20
C ASP A 24 12.19 -0.38 0.99
N VAL A 25 11.51 -1.43 0.51
CA VAL A 25 11.89 -2.12 -0.73
C VAL A 25 11.83 -1.16 -1.91
N CYS A 26 10.77 -0.36 -2.05
CA CYS A 26 10.69 0.58 -3.17
C CYS A 26 11.87 1.58 -3.16
N ARG A 27 12.25 2.05 -1.98
CA ARG A 27 13.38 2.96 -1.78
C ARG A 27 14.73 2.29 -2.09
N GLU A 28 14.95 1.06 -1.60
CA GLU A 28 16.18 0.29 -1.82
C GLU A 28 16.43 0.03 -3.31
N TYR A 29 15.38 -0.31 -4.05
CA TYR A 29 15.46 -0.58 -5.49
C TYR A 29 15.28 0.67 -6.37
N GLN A 30 15.26 1.86 -5.76
CA GLN A 30 15.11 3.16 -6.43
C GLN A 30 13.89 3.24 -7.36
N ILE A 31 12.82 2.53 -7.02
CA ILE A 31 11.55 2.61 -7.73
C ILE A 31 10.64 3.62 -7.04
N GLN A 32 9.62 4.08 -7.76
CA GLN A 32 8.65 5.04 -7.21
C GLN A 32 7.96 4.47 -5.97
N SER A 33 7.76 5.32 -4.96
CA SER A 33 7.02 4.97 -3.75
C SER A 33 5.65 4.37 -4.08
N PRO A 34 5.18 3.38 -3.29
CA PRO A 34 3.93 2.68 -3.57
C PRO A 34 2.74 3.64 -3.48
N ILE A 35 1.84 3.61 -4.47
CA ILE A 35 0.63 4.44 -4.48
C ILE A 35 -0.58 3.55 -4.18
N PHE A 36 -1.26 3.82 -3.07
CA PHE A 36 -2.46 3.09 -2.66
C PHE A 36 -3.73 3.82 -3.09
N GLN A 37 -4.69 3.07 -3.59
CA GLN A 37 -6.04 3.54 -3.90
C GLN A 37 -7.06 2.63 -3.23
N ILE A 38 -7.99 3.24 -2.50
CA ILE A 38 -9.10 2.54 -1.88
C ILE A 38 -10.21 2.32 -2.91
N VAL A 39 -10.74 1.11 -2.95
CA VAL A 39 -11.84 0.69 -3.83
C VAL A 39 -13.06 0.38 -2.96
N SER A 40 -14.24 0.83 -3.36
CA SER A 40 -15.49 0.55 -2.66
C SER A 40 -16.49 -0.17 -3.57
N ASP A 41 -17.26 -1.07 -2.98
CA ASP A 41 -18.29 -1.88 -3.64
C ASP A 41 -19.55 -1.90 -2.77
N ARG A 42 -20.69 -1.48 -3.33
CA ARG A 42 -21.94 -1.38 -2.58
C ARG A 42 -22.71 -2.70 -2.66
N ARG A 43 -22.80 -3.40 -1.53
CA ARG A 43 -23.47 -4.70 -1.38
C ARG A 43 -24.77 -4.53 -0.60
N GLY A 44 -25.76 -3.94 -1.26
CA GLY A 44 -27.04 -3.57 -0.67
C GLY A 44 -26.87 -2.51 0.43
N GLY A 45 -27.23 -2.86 1.67
CA GLY A 45 -27.16 -1.95 2.81
C GLY A 45 -25.77 -1.74 3.42
N ARG A 46 -24.75 -2.47 2.95
CA ARG A 46 -23.36 -2.35 3.41
C ARG A 46 -22.44 -2.00 2.24
N THR A 47 -21.32 -1.35 2.54
CA THR A 47 -20.24 -1.11 1.58
C THR A 47 -19.04 -1.97 1.95
N ALA A 48 -18.59 -2.78 1.00
CA ALA A 48 -17.34 -3.51 1.08
C ALA A 48 -16.22 -2.60 0.57
N TRP A 49 -15.05 -2.68 1.19
CA TRP A 49 -13.89 -1.85 0.85
C TRP A 49 -12.66 -2.72 0.59
N SER A 50 -11.86 -2.35 -0.39
CA SER A 50 -10.59 -3.01 -0.70
C SER A 50 -9.55 -1.95 -1.04
N SER A 51 -8.33 -2.37 -1.38
CA SER A 51 -7.25 -1.49 -1.78
C SER A 51 -6.51 -2.06 -2.98
N THR A 52 -6.01 -1.19 -3.83
CA THR A 52 -5.04 -1.52 -4.88
C THR A 52 -3.77 -0.71 -4.62
N VAL A 53 -2.60 -1.33 -4.78
CA VAL A 53 -1.32 -0.65 -4.75
C VAL A 53 -0.68 -0.67 -6.13
N THR A 54 -0.11 0.46 -6.54
CA THR A 54 0.69 0.57 -7.75
C THR A 54 2.17 0.56 -7.38
N VAL A 55 2.91 -0.43 -7.89
CA VAL A 55 4.37 -0.54 -7.75
C VAL A 55 4.98 -0.94 -9.09
N TYR A 56 6.07 -0.28 -9.48
CA TYR A 56 6.77 -0.56 -10.75
C TYR A 56 5.82 -0.60 -11.97
N GLY A 57 4.89 0.36 -12.05
CA GLY A 57 3.88 0.43 -13.11
C GLY A 57 2.81 -0.66 -13.09
N LYS A 58 2.82 -1.57 -12.10
CA LYS A 58 1.85 -2.66 -11.94
C LYS A 58 0.89 -2.36 -10.80
N GLN A 59 -0.41 -2.47 -11.08
CA GLN A 59 -1.45 -2.47 -10.06
C GLN A 59 -1.67 -3.88 -9.49
N ILE A 60 -1.73 -3.96 -8.17
CA ILE A 60 -1.91 -5.19 -7.40
C ILE A 60 -3.01 -4.95 -6.38
N ALA A 61 -4.06 -5.76 -6.42
CA ALA A 61 -5.19 -5.64 -5.52
C ALA A 61 -4.94 -6.43 -4.23
N ALA A 62 -5.53 -5.95 -3.14
CA ALA A 62 -5.78 -6.76 -1.95
C ALA A 62 -6.59 -8.01 -2.33
N ARG A 63 -6.35 -9.09 -1.59
CA ARG A 63 -7.00 -10.39 -1.75
C ARG A 63 -8.44 -10.35 -1.24
N PHE A 64 -8.69 -9.54 -0.22
CA PHE A 64 -9.97 -9.52 0.48
C PHE A 64 -10.69 -8.17 0.42
N TRP A 65 -11.96 -8.23 0.81
CA TRP A 65 -12.82 -7.07 1.04
C TRP A 65 -13.09 -6.94 2.53
N TYR A 66 -13.14 -5.70 3.00
CA TYR A 66 -13.18 -5.30 4.40
C TYR A 66 -14.36 -4.37 4.65
N ASP A 67 -14.78 -4.25 5.91
CA ASP A 67 -15.68 -3.17 6.32
C ASP A 67 -14.94 -1.82 6.34
N GLY A 68 -15.67 -0.71 6.20
CA GLY A 68 -15.08 0.65 6.14
C GLY A 68 -14.27 1.07 7.37
N LYS A 69 -14.40 0.35 8.50
CA LYS A 69 -13.56 0.53 9.69
C LYS A 69 -12.17 -0.12 9.58
N HIS A 70 -11.92 -0.93 8.56
CA HIS A 70 -10.70 -1.71 8.38
C HIS A 70 -9.98 -1.38 7.05
N LEU A 71 -10.03 -0.12 6.59
CA LEU A 71 -9.33 0.32 5.38
C LEU A 71 -7.81 0.10 5.45
N ASN A 72 -7.23 0.22 6.65
CA ASN A 72 -5.80 -0.06 6.82
C ASN A 72 -5.47 -1.52 6.51
N ASN A 73 -6.30 -2.47 6.95
CA ASN A 73 -6.10 -3.89 6.65
C ASN A 73 -6.17 -4.16 5.13
N ALA A 74 -7.00 -3.41 4.39
CA ALA A 74 -7.03 -3.49 2.94
C ALA A 74 -5.70 -3.01 2.32
N LYS A 75 -5.11 -1.94 2.85
CA LYS A 75 -3.79 -1.47 2.40
C LYS A 75 -2.67 -2.45 2.76
N GLU A 76 -2.66 -2.99 3.97
CA GLU A 76 -1.72 -4.03 4.40
C GLU A 76 -1.78 -5.26 3.47
N ASP A 77 -2.98 -5.72 3.15
CA ASP A 77 -3.19 -6.88 2.29
C ASP A 77 -2.71 -6.63 0.85
N ALA A 78 -2.97 -5.44 0.30
CA ALA A 78 -2.43 -5.03 -0.99
C ALA A 78 -0.89 -4.93 -0.97
N ALA A 79 -0.31 -4.43 0.13
CA ALA A 79 1.14 -4.31 0.28
C ALA A 79 1.84 -5.67 0.38
N GLU A 80 1.30 -6.60 1.17
CA GLU A 80 1.78 -7.98 1.27
C GLU A 80 1.69 -8.67 -0.10
N ALA A 81 0.57 -8.52 -0.81
CA ALA A 81 0.39 -9.06 -2.16
C ALA A 81 1.42 -8.49 -3.15
N ALA A 82 1.75 -7.20 -3.04
CA ALA A 82 2.77 -6.58 -3.87
C ALA A 82 4.18 -7.10 -3.58
N LEU A 83 4.57 -7.21 -2.31
CA LEU A 83 5.86 -7.78 -1.92
C LEU A 83 6.01 -9.23 -2.42
N ASN A 84 4.97 -10.05 -2.25
CA ASN A 84 4.96 -11.42 -2.76
C ASN A 84 5.07 -11.46 -4.28
N TRP A 85 4.38 -10.56 -5.00
CA TRP A 85 4.49 -10.48 -6.46
C TRP A 85 5.90 -10.08 -6.91
N MET A 86 6.49 -9.04 -6.31
CA MET A 86 7.82 -8.56 -6.67
C MET A 86 8.89 -9.63 -6.40
N THR A 87 8.75 -10.36 -5.28
CA THR A 87 9.64 -11.48 -4.90
C THR A 87 9.50 -12.67 -5.85
N ASN A 88 8.27 -13.12 -6.09
CA ASN A 88 7.98 -14.33 -6.89
C ASN A 88 8.22 -14.11 -8.40
N LYS A 89 8.11 -12.87 -8.90
CA LYS A 89 8.41 -12.52 -10.30
C LYS A 89 9.86 -12.13 -10.56
N SER A 90 10.75 -12.34 -9.59
CA SER A 90 12.16 -11.94 -9.70
C SER A 90 12.36 -10.49 -10.16
N ILE A 91 11.47 -9.56 -9.77
CA ILE A 91 11.77 -8.13 -9.88
C ILE A 91 12.84 -7.77 -8.82
N ILE A 92 12.79 -8.48 -7.69
CA ILE A 92 13.74 -8.35 -6.59
C ILE A 92 14.66 -9.58 -6.43
N ALA A 93 14.44 -10.67 -7.18
CA ALA A 93 15.31 -11.84 -7.07
C ALA A 93 16.61 -11.61 -7.85
N THR A 94 17.54 -10.95 -7.16
CA THR A 94 19.01 -10.85 -7.31
C THR A 94 19.62 -10.42 -8.65
N PRO A 95 20.72 -9.64 -8.57
CA PRO A 95 22.01 -10.27 -8.89
C PRO A 95 23.16 -9.88 -7.93
N TRP A 96 23.82 -10.92 -7.40
CA TRP A 96 25.07 -10.98 -6.63
C TRP A 96 25.04 -10.59 -5.16
#